data_AF-A0A432I0V2-F1
#
_entry.id   AF-A0A432I0V2-F1
#
_cell.length_a   1.000
_cell.length_b   1.000
_cell.length_c   1.000
_cell.angle_alpha   90.00
_cell.angle_beta   90.00
_cell.angle_gamma   90.00
#
_symmetry.space_group_name_H-M   'P 1'
#
loop_
_entity.id
_entity.type
_entity.pdbx_description
1 polymer ?
#
loop_
_entity_poly.entity_id
_entity_poly.type
_entity_poly.pdbx_seq_one_letter_code
_entity_poly.pdbx_strand_id
1 'polypeptide(L)'
;MASGHGNTVPALWLLLALLLASLSAGMIGQTGQQGIDPALDGAEAATSARQVEADCEGLTFEDIFNYSYAHFDIDVYDTWDGAQFNLVAYVNGSMAGDLRADVDELFDGLPGGNNSYLSSDERDGLEAVGMDCVVQTYTRTGFRGGPAHRGGQGVDWNNATWVREGMEIAEYNMLPPDSPDGRVCRHPGMSPECWEVPVYPSTVDDCGSTSCDLIVWLNGTVDFDEASDPNDFTFAMNMTNMSNIEIDITLPLTSVGAG
;
A
#
# COMPACT_ATOMS: atom_id res chain seq x y z
N MET A 1 55.89 18.58 -17.93
CA MET A 1 55.34 18.98 -16.62
C MET A 1 54.46 20.20 -16.82
N ALA A 2 53.17 20.11 -16.42
CA ALA A 2 52.14 21.17 -16.29
C ALA A 2 51.82 21.99 -17.56
N SER A 3 50.63 22.56 -17.80
CA SER A 3 49.24 22.52 -17.31
C SER A 3 48.48 23.46 -18.25
N GLY A 4 47.23 23.18 -18.60
CA GLY A 4 46.37 24.13 -19.28
C GLY A 4 45.21 23.47 -20.01
N HIS A 5 44.11 23.22 -19.30
CA HIS A 5 42.80 22.96 -19.92
C HIS A 5 41.92 24.18 -19.62
N GLY A 6 41.49 24.85 -20.68
CA GLY A 6 40.60 26.01 -20.65
C GLY A 6 39.16 25.60 -20.38
N ASN A 7 38.49 26.36 -19.52
CA ASN A 7 37.18 26.11 -18.97
C ASN A 7 36.10 26.80 -19.83
N THR A 8 35.21 26.06 -20.49
CA THR A 8 34.04 26.62 -21.22
C THR A 8 32.77 25.81 -20.92
N VAL A 9 32.22 25.94 -19.71
CA VAL A 9 30.91 25.34 -19.35
C VAL A 9 30.00 26.25 -18.46
N PRO A 10 29.99 27.60 -18.53
CA PRO A 10 28.95 28.37 -17.79
C PRO A 10 27.78 28.86 -18.66
N ALA A 11 27.92 28.95 -19.99
CA ALA A 11 26.91 29.62 -20.82
C ALA A 11 25.68 28.77 -21.17
N LEU A 12 25.83 27.44 -21.24
CA LEU A 12 24.75 26.53 -21.65
C LEU A 12 23.70 26.33 -20.54
N TRP A 13 24.14 26.31 -19.27
CA TRP A 13 23.28 26.17 -18.10
C TRP A 13 22.40 27.40 -17.84
N LEU A 14 22.95 28.59 -18.09
CA LEU A 14 22.20 29.86 -17.96
C LEU A 14 21.10 30.01 -19.01
N LEU A 15 21.32 29.50 -20.24
CA LEU A 15 20.30 29.50 -21.29
C LEU A 15 19.17 28.51 -21.01
N LEU A 16 19.47 27.35 -20.42
CA LEU A 16 18.47 26.35 -20.04
C LEU A 16 17.58 26.84 -18.88
N ALA A 17 18.16 27.54 -17.90
CA ALA A 17 17.42 28.12 -16.78
C ALA A 17 16.47 29.26 -17.20
N LEU A 18 16.86 30.07 -18.20
CA LEU A 18 16.03 31.16 -18.72
C LEU A 18 14.85 30.68 -19.58
N LEU A 19 14.98 29.53 -20.26
CA LEU A 19 13.90 28.92 -21.05
C LEU A 19 12.79 28.32 -20.17
N LEU A 20 13.13 27.80 -18.99
CA LEU A 20 12.17 27.23 -18.03
C LEU A 20 11.33 28.30 -17.31
N ALA A 21 11.87 29.51 -17.13
CA ALA A 21 11.18 30.61 -16.47
C ALA A 21 10.12 31.31 -17.35
N SER A 22 10.08 31.04 -18.66
CA SER A 22 9.12 31.69 -19.58
C SER A 22 7.78 30.96 -19.78
N LEU A 23 7.58 29.81 -19.13
CA LEU A 23 6.36 29.00 -19.30
C LEU A 23 5.25 29.31 -18.29
N SER A 24 5.44 30.22 -17.33
CA SER A 24 4.43 30.62 -16.33
C SER A 24 3.83 32.00 -16.63
N ALA A 25 3.14 32.14 -17.76
CA ALA A 25 2.31 33.31 -18.03
C ALA A 25 0.93 32.91 -18.61
N GLY A 26 -0.03 32.74 -17.71
CA GLY A 26 -1.46 32.53 -17.96
C GLY A 26 -2.03 31.70 -16.81
N MET A 27 -3.04 32.10 -16.03
CA MET A 27 -4.13 33.05 -16.21
C MET A 27 -4.55 33.58 -14.83
N ILE A 28 -4.96 34.85 -14.76
CA ILE A 28 -5.63 35.46 -13.60
C ILE A 28 -7.15 35.32 -13.79
N GLY A 29 -7.88 34.85 -12.77
CA GLY A 29 -9.32 35.10 -12.67
C GLY A 29 -10.10 34.25 -11.65
N GLN A 30 -10.27 34.78 -10.43
CA GLN A 30 -11.46 34.75 -9.52
C GLN A 30 -12.20 33.41 -9.25
N THR A 31 -12.61 33.01 -8.04
CA THR A 31 -12.83 33.63 -6.71
C THR A 31 -13.24 32.51 -5.73
N GLY A 32 -12.79 32.56 -4.47
CA GLY A 32 -13.57 32.04 -3.33
C GLY A 32 -13.02 30.85 -2.53
N GLN A 33 -12.43 31.19 -1.37
CA GLN A 33 -12.56 30.50 -0.07
C GLN A 33 -11.54 29.41 0.36
N GLN A 34 -10.72 29.82 1.33
CA GLN A 34 -10.10 29.07 2.44
C GLN A 34 -8.97 28.04 2.15
N GLY A 35 -7.74 28.56 2.08
CA GLY A 35 -6.61 28.17 2.94
C GLY A 35 -6.27 26.69 3.10
N ILE A 36 -5.69 26.10 2.06
CA ILE A 36 -4.68 25.03 2.14
C ILE A 36 -3.67 25.36 1.03
N ASP A 37 -2.38 25.45 1.34
CA ASP A 37 -1.32 25.78 0.37
C ASP A 37 -1.23 24.68 -0.70
N PRO A 38 -1.63 24.90 -1.98
CA PRO A 38 -1.77 23.82 -2.97
C PRO A 38 -0.53 23.65 -3.87
N ALA A 39 0.58 24.31 -3.56
CA ALA A 39 1.70 24.44 -4.51
C ALA A 39 2.80 23.37 -4.35
N LEU A 40 2.74 22.52 -3.32
CA LEU A 40 3.71 21.43 -3.07
C LEU A 40 3.14 20.02 -3.28
N ASP A 41 1.82 19.81 -3.20
CA ASP A 41 1.20 18.48 -3.35
C ASP A 41 1.03 17.99 -4.80
N GLY A 42 0.86 18.90 -5.77
CA GLY A 42 0.33 18.48 -7.07
C GLY A 42 1.30 17.72 -7.99
N ALA A 43 2.60 17.84 -7.78
CA ALA A 43 3.62 17.21 -8.62
C ALA A 43 4.25 15.99 -7.93
N GLU A 44 4.59 16.11 -6.65
CA GLU A 44 5.24 15.03 -5.89
C GLU A 44 4.26 13.93 -5.49
N ALA A 45 3.05 14.28 -5.03
CA ALA A 45 1.99 13.29 -4.77
C ALA A 45 1.50 12.63 -6.08
N ALA A 46 1.56 13.33 -7.20
CA ALA A 46 1.21 12.78 -8.51
C ALA A 46 2.31 11.89 -9.10
N THR A 47 3.59 12.12 -8.77
CA THR A 47 4.68 11.20 -9.12
C THR A 47 4.72 9.99 -8.22
N SER A 48 4.49 10.13 -6.92
CA SER A 48 4.41 8.99 -6.00
C SER A 48 3.18 8.14 -6.30
N ALA A 49 1.99 8.73 -6.53
CA ALA A 49 0.79 7.95 -6.88
C ALA A 49 0.95 7.13 -8.19
N ARG A 50 1.61 7.67 -9.22
CA ARG A 50 1.89 6.90 -10.45
C ARG A 50 2.94 5.82 -10.27
N GLN A 51 3.85 6.01 -9.34
CA GLN A 51 4.87 5.03 -9.00
C GLN A 51 4.23 3.89 -8.20
N VAL A 52 3.36 4.22 -7.24
CA VAL A 52 2.55 3.26 -6.46
C VAL A 52 1.65 2.41 -7.35
N GLU A 53 0.98 3.01 -8.34
CA GLU A 53 0.19 2.23 -9.30
C GLU A 53 1.05 1.19 -10.05
N ALA A 54 2.21 1.61 -10.55
CA ALA A 54 3.11 0.73 -11.31
C ALA A 54 3.79 -0.34 -10.44
N ASP A 55 4.06 -0.01 -9.17
CA ASP A 55 4.76 -0.91 -8.23
C ASP A 55 3.80 -1.95 -7.62
N CYS A 56 2.49 -1.67 -7.61
CA CYS A 56 1.47 -2.55 -7.05
C CYS A 56 0.63 -3.30 -8.10
N GLU A 57 0.64 -2.85 -9.36
CA GLU A 57 -0.02 -3.56 -10.45
C GLU A 57 0.58 -4.96 -10.63
N GLY A 58 -0.29 -5.98 -10.59
CA GLY A 58 0.13 -7.36 -10.77
C GLY A 58 0.57 -8.08 -9.50
N LEU A 59 0.69 -7.36 -8.39
CA LEU A 59 0.83 -7.96 -7.06
C LEU A 59 -0.52 -8.47 -6.57
N THR A 60 -0.46 -9.35 -5.58
CA THR A 60 -1.58 -9.76 -4.75
C THR A 60 -1.34 -9.27 -3.34
N PHE A 61 -2.37 -9.26 -2.48
CA PHE A 61 -2.18 -8.85 -1.09
C PHE A 61 -1.05 -9.65 -0.40
N GLU A 62 -0.95 -10.95 -0.67
CA GLU A 62 0.11 -11.79 -0.10
C GLU A 62 1.51 -11.55 -0.68
N ASP A 63 1.61 -10.85 -1.81
CA ASP A 63 2.86 -10.47 -2.43
C ASP A 63 3.34 -9.06 -2.00
N ILE A 64 2.51 -8.27 -1.29
CA ILE A 64 2.87 -6.91 -0.83
C ILE A 64 3.97 -6.97 0.25
N PHE A 65 3.88 -7.91 1.18
CA PHE A 65 4.87 -8.07 2.25
C PHE A 65 4.88 -9.49 2.83
N ASN A 66 5.99 -9.86 3.47
CA ASN A 66 6.13 -11.15 4.13
C ASN A 66 5.49 -11.17 5.52
N TYR A 67 4.80 -12.27 5.85
CA TYR A 67 4.16 -12.46 7.15
C TYR A 67 4.44 -13.85 7.73
N SER A 68 4.31 -13.96 9.05
CA SER A 68 4.48 -15.22 9.80
C SER A 68 3.20 -16.04 9.91
N TYR A 69 2.06 -15.37 9.94
CA TYR A 69 0.72 -15.96 9.90
C TYR A 69 -0.26 -14.92 9.35
N ALA A 70 -1.23 -15.34 8.57
CA ALA A 70 -2.32 -14.48 8.13
C ALA A 70 -3.68 -15.18 8.25
N HIS A 71 -4.69 -14.40 8.63
CA HIS A 71 -6.09 -14.82 8.67
C HIS A 71 -6.90 -13.98 7.69
N PHE A 72 -7.61 -14.65 6.81
CA PHE A 72 -8.51 -14.04 5.84
C PHE A 72 -9.95 -14.41 6.21
N ASP A 73 -10.73 -13.43 6.64
CA ASP A 73 -12.16 -13.60 6.90
C ASP A 73 -12.96 -12.93 5.78
N ILE A 74 -13.64 -13.74 4.97
CA ILE A 74 -14.32 -13.34 3.74
C ILE A 74 -15.82 -13.59 3.89
N ASP A 75 -16.59 -12.53 3.96
CA ASP A 75 -18.05 -12.58 4.03
C ASP A 75 -18.66 -12.18 2.69
N VAL A 76 -19.20 -13.16 1.95
CA VAL A 76 -19.88 -12.90 0.68
C VAL A 76 -21.25 -12.28 0.95
N TYR A 77 -21.61 -11.22 0.22
CA TYR A 77 -22.88 -10.53 0.40
C TYR A 77 -24.09 -11.38 -0.05
N ASP A 78 -25.25 -11.16 0.58
CA ASP A 78 -26.51 -11.84 0.25
C ASP A 78 -26.93 -11.67 -1.23
N THR A 79 -26.46 -10.60 -1.87
CA THR A 79 -26.67 -10.26 -3.28
C THR A 79 -25.75 -11.02 -4.24
N TRP A 80 -24.70 -11.70 -3.74
CA TRP A 80 -23.71 -12.45 -4.51
C TRP A 80 -22.96 -11.61 -5.57
N ASP A 81 -22.94 -10.28 -5.41
CA ASP A 81 -22.27 -9.31 -6.28
C ASP A 81 -20.99 -8.71 -5.66
N GLY A 82 -20.64 -9.13 -4.44
CA GLY A 82 -19.41 -8.71 -3.77
C GLY A 82 -19.18 -9.43 -2.46
N ALA A 83 -18.17 -9.00 -1.73
CA ALA A 83 -17.83 -9.53 -0.42
C ALA A 83 -17.08 -8.50 0.46
N GLN A 84 -17.19 -8.68 1.76
CA GLN A 84 -16.36 -7.99 2.75
C GLN A 84 -15.13 -8.85 3.05
N PHE A 85 -13.95 -8.25 3.04
CA PHE A 85 -12.68 -8.87 3.42
C PHE A 85 -12.20 -8.21 4.72
N ASN A 86 -11.95 -9.02 5.74
CA ASN A 86 -11.30 -8.62 6.98
C ASN A 86 -10.03 -9.46 7.11
N LEU A 87 -8.88 -8.84 6.84
CA LEU A 87 -7.60 -9.52 6.79
C LEU A 87 -6.74 -9.10 7.97
N VAL A 88 -6.03 -10.07 8.55
CA VAL A 88 -5.04 -9.83 9.61
C VAL A 88 -3.76 -10.55 9.26
N ALA A 89 -2.64 -9.84 9.24
CA ALA A 89 -1.31 -10.39 9.04
C ALA A 89 -0.43 -10.13 10.27
N TYR A 90 0.17 -11.19 10.79
CA TYR A 90 1.12 -11.14 11.90
C TYR A 90 2.54 -11.24 11.33
N VAL A 91 3.36 -10.25 11.64
CA VAL A 91 4.70 -10.07 11.07
C VAL A 91 5.70 -10.09 12.22
N ASN A 92 6.40 -11.21 12.39
CA ASN A 92 7.23 -11.47 13.58
C ASN A 92 8.72 -11.56 13.24
N GLY A 93 9.56 -11.23 14.22
CA GLY A 93 11.02 -11.33 14.12
C GLY A 93 11.60 -10.39 13.06
N SER A 94 12.46 -10.92 12.18
CA SER A 94 13.11 -10.11 11.14
C SER A 94 12.14 -9.57 10.10
N MET A 95 11.00 -10.25 9.86
CA MET A 95 10.00 -9.81 8.89
C MET A 95 9.40 -8.45 9.25
N ALA A 96 9.32 -8.11 10.55
CA ALA A 96 8.85 -6.80 10.97
C ALA A 96 9.85 -5.71 10.59
N GLY A 97 11.15 -6.02 10.65
CA GLY A 97 12.18 -5.11 10.19
C GLY A 97 12.22 -4.97 8.67
N ASP A 98 12.00 -6.08 7.94
CA ASP A 98 11.86 -6.08 6.49
C ASP A 98 10.68 -5.18 6.06
N LEU A 99 9.50 -5.35 6.66
CA LEU A 99 8.33 -4.50 6.37
C LEU A 99 8.58 -3.02 6.69
N ARG A 100 9.29 -2.69 7.77
CA ARG A 100 9.68 -1.29 8.05
C ARG A 100 10.64 -0.73 7.01
N ALA A 101 11.57 -1.55 6.52
CA ALA A 101 12.50 -1.16 5.48
C ALA A 101 11.78 -0.94 4.15
N ASP A 102 10.84 -1.81 3.79
CA ASP A 102 10.01 -1.67 2.59
C ASP A 102 9.19 -0.36 2.63
N VAL A 103 8.65 0.00 3.80
CA VAL A 103 7.94 1.27 3.99
C VAL A 103 8.87 2.48 3.99
N ASP A 104 10.07 2.42 4.59
CA ASP A 104 11.08 3.48 4.48
C ASP A 104 11.53 3.70 3.02
N GLU A 105 11.68 2.62 2.24
CA GLU A 105 12.05 2.66 0.83
C GLU A 105 10.93 3.27 -0.05
N LEU A 106 9.66 3.05 0.30
CA LEU A 106 8.51 3.62 -0.41
C LEU A 106 8.55 5.16 -0.50
N PHE A 107 9.20 5.82 0.46
CA PHE A 107 9.35 7.27 0.50
C PHE A 107 10.72 7.76 -0.03
N ASP A 108 11.48 6.91 -0.75
CA ASP A 108 12.77 7.31 -1.33
C ASP A 108 12.65 8.60 -2.17
N GLY A 109 13.60 9.51 -1.97
CA GLY A 109 13.61 10.84 -2.59
C GLY A 109 12.83 11.91 -1.82
N LEU A 110 12.03 11.56 -0.81
CA LEU A 110 11.38 12.51 0.10
C LEU A 110 12.26 12.77 1.35
N PRO A 111 12.10 13.91 2.05
CA PRO A 111 12.78 14.14 3.31
C PRO A 111 12.43 13.05 4.32
N GLY A 112 13.44 12.38 4.87
CA GLY A 112 13.22 11.27 5.80
C GLY A 112 13.13 9.90 5.13
N GLY A 113 12.90 9.81 3.82
CA GLY A 113 12.81 8.53 3.11
C GLY A 113 14.15 7.81 2.93
N ASN A 114 14.07 6.48 2.84
CA ASN A 114 15.16 5.54 2.54
C ASN A 114 16.43 5.83 3.35
N ASN A 115 16.29 6.01 4.66
CA ASN A 115 17.39 6.42 5.54
C ASN A 115 17.74 5.35 6.60
N SER A 116 17.10 4.18 6.54
CA SER A 116 17.15 3.09 7.52
C SER A 116 16.49 3.42 8.86
N TYR A 117 15.68 4.48 8.92
CA TYR A 117 14.81 4.80 10.04
C TYR A 117 13.41 5.10 9.51
N LEU A 118 12.43 4.39 10.05
CA LEU A 118 11.03 4.68 9.78
C LEU A 118 10.54 5.76 10.74
N SER A 119 9.94 6.82 10.20
CA SER A 119 9.40 7.95 10.94
C SER A 119 7.88 7.92 11.09
N SER A 120 7.36 8.67 12.07
CA SER A 120 5.92 8.89 12.25
C SER A 120 5.26 9.51 11.04
N ASP A 121 5.96 10.41 10.34
CA ASP A 121 5.41 11.07 9.16
C ASP A 121 5.27 10.09 7.98
N GLU A 122 6.23 9.17 7.79
CA GLU A 122 6.16 8.12 6.77
C GLU A 122 5.07 7.09 7.08
N ARG A 123 4.97 6.65 8.34
CA ARG A 123 3.87 5.78 8.78
C ARG A 123 2.51 6.45 8.55
N ASP A 124 2.39 7.74 8.86
CA ASP A 124 1.13 8.46 8.65
C ASP A 124 0.81 8.63 7.15
N GLY A 125 1.83 8.68 6.28
CA GLY A 125 1.68 8.62 4.82
C GLY A 125 1.33 7.23 4.27
N LEU A 126 1.70 6.16 4.99
CA LEU A 126 1.50 4.77 4.57
C LEU A 126 0.04 4.42 4.39
N GLU A 127 -0.88 4.93 5.22
CA GLU A 127 -2.30 4.59 5.13
C GLU A 127 -2.85 4.96 3.75
N ALA A 128 -2.60 6.20 3.30
CA ALA A 128 -3.05 6.67 2.01
C ALA A 128 -2.39 5.88 0.86
N VAL A 129 -1.07 5.74 0.89
CA VAL A 129 -0.33 5.06 -0.20
C VAL A 129 -0.64 3.56 -0.25
N GLY A 130 -0.78 2.92 0.90
CA GLY A 130 -1.10 1.50 1.03
C GLY A 130 -2.47 1.18 0.46
N MET A 131 -3.48 2.03 0.68
CA MET A 131 -4.81 1.84 0.07
C MET A 131 -4.76 1.96 -1.46
N ASP A 132 -3.99 2.92 -1.99
CA ASP A 132 -3.79 3.07 -3.43
C ASP A 132 -3.15 1.82 -4.03
N CYS A 133 -2.16 1.26 -3.34
CA CYS A 133 -1.50 0.02 -3.71
C CYS A 133 -2.47 -1.17 -3.73
N VAL A 134 -3.23 -1.39 -2.64
CA VAL A 134 -4.16 -2.52 -2.51
C VAL A 134 -5.19 -2.52 -3.63
N VAL A 135 -5.74 -1.36 -4.00
CA VAL A 135 -6.74 -1.25 -5.07
C VAL A 135 -6.20 -1.70 -6.45
N GLN A 136 -4.89 -1.63 -6.67
CA GLN A 136 -4.25 -2.11 -7.90
C GLN A 136 -3.89 -3.60 -7.86
N THR A 137 -3.95 -4.23 -6.68
CA THR A 137 -3.62 -5.65 -6.54
C THR A 137 -4.74 -6.55 -7.02
N TYR A 138 -4.37 -7.75 -7.46
CA TYR A 138 -5.31 -8.81 -7.76
C TYR A 138 -5.68 -9.57 -6.49
N THR A 139 -6.98 -9.65 -6.19
CA THR A 139 -7.51 -10.54 -5.12
C THR A 139 -7.31 -12.03 -5.43
N ARG A 140 -7.15 -12.36 -6.72
CA ARG A 140 -7.09 -13.71 -7.31
C ARG A 140 -8.18 -14.65 -6.79
N THR A 141 -9.31 -14.06 -6.43
CA THR A 141 -10.52 -14.71 -5.97
C THR A 141 -11.59 -14.48 -7.01
N GLY A 142 -12.33 -15.53 -7.34
CA GLY A 142 -13.39 -15.43 -8.34
C GLY A 142 -14.48 -16.46 -8.14
N PHE A 143 -15.67 -16.07 -8.56
CA PHE A 143 -16.83 -16.94 -8.65
C PHE A 143 -17.11 -17.32 -10.10
N ARG A 144 -17.88 -18.39 -10.26
CA ARG A 144 -18.44 -18.75 -11.55
C ARG A 144 -19.78 -19.42 -11.32
N GLY A 145 -20.84 -18.86 -11.87
CA GLY A 145 -22.16 -19.49 -11.87
C GLY A 145 -22.23 -20.69 -12.83
N GLY A 146 -23.16 -21.60 -12.52
CA GLY A 146 -23.41 -22.81 -13.28
C GLY A 146 -22.52 -24.00 -12.87
N PRO A 147 -22.49 -25.06 -13.69
CA PRO A 147 -21.99 -26.36 -13.26
C PRO A 147 -20.54 -26.33 -12.78
N ALA A 148 -20.26 -27.15 -11.77
CA ALA A 148 -18.92 -27.33 -11.21
C ALA A 148 -17.82 -27.42 -12.29
N HIS A 149 -16.84 -26.50 -12.22
CA HIS A 149 -15.73 -26.42 -13.16
C HIS A 149 -14.38 -26.57 -12.44
N ARG A 150 -13.36 -27.11 -13.13
CA ARG A 150 -12.01 -27.33 -12.54
C ARG A 150 -10.98 -26.24 -12.90
N GLY A 151 -11.44 -25.09 -13.41
CA GLY A 151 -10.58 -24.07 -14.02
C GLY A 151 -9.94 -24.51 -15.35
N GLY A 152 -9.00 -23.70 -15.87
CA GLY A 152 -8.29 -23.95 -17.13
C GLY A 152 -8.08 -22.69 -17.98
N GLN A 153 -7.24 -22.76 -19.02
CA GLN A 153 -7.09 -21.65 -19.97
C GLN A 153 -8.43 -21.34 -20.65
N GLY A 154 -8.81 -20.07 -20.68
CA GLY A 154 -10.05 -19.59 -21.29
C GLY A 154 -11.30 -19.75 -20.42
N VAL A 155 -11.15 -20.11 -19.14
CA VAL A 155 -12.25 -20.03 -18.17
C VAL A 155 -12.42 -18.58 -17.77
N ASP A 156 -13.57 -18.03 -18.12
CA ASP A 156 -14.01 -16.72 -17.65
C ASP A 156 -14.45 -16.85 -16.19
N TRP A 157 -13.80 -16.07 -15.33
CA TRP A 157 -14.06 -15.99 -13.89
C TRP A 157 -14.62 -14.61 -13.61
N ASN A 158 -15.66 -14.59 -12.78
CA ASN A 158 -16.21 -13.38 -12.21
C ASN A 158 -15.30 -12.94 -11.06
N ASN A 159 -14.33 -12.09 -11.38
CA ASN A 159 -13.21 -11.78 -10.48
C ASN A 159 -13.63 -10.77 -9.42
N ALA A 160 -13.06 -10.89 -8.22
CA ALA A 160 -13.21 -9.88 -7.19
C ALA A 160 -12.23 -8.72 -7.44
N THR A 161 -12.75 -7.51 -7.48
CA THR A 161 -11.97 -6.28 -7.62
C THR A 161 -12.15 -5.42 -6.37
N TRP A 162 -11.05 -4.94 -5.80
CA TRP A 162 -11.10 -4.08 -4.61
C TRP A 162 -11.86 -2.78 -4.87
N VAL A 163 -12.68 -2.39 -3.91
CA VAL A 163 -13.34 -1.08 -3.86
C VAL A 163 -12.59 -0.21 -2.87
N ARG A 164 -12.16 0.97 -3.34
CA ARG A 164 -11.40 1.92 -2.52
C ARG A 164 -12.26 2.54 -1.41
N GLU A 165 -13.54 2.80 -1.68
CA GLU A 165 -14.42 3.46 -0.73
C GLU A 165 -14.69 2.56 0.47
N GLY A 166 -14.41 3.07 1.68
CA GLY A 166 -14.60 2.32 2.93
C GLY A 166 -13.48 1.34 3.27
N MET A 167 -12.40 1.29 2.48
CA MET A 167 -11.19 0.54 2.82
C MET A 167 -10.46 1.22 3.99
N GLU A 168 -9.90 0.40 4.88
CA GLU A 168 -9.09 0.84 6.03
C GLU A 168 -7.89 -0.09 6.18
N ILE A 169 -6.71 0.52 6.32
CA ILE A 169 -5.49 -0.19 6.73
C ILE A 169 -5.13 0.28 8.13
N ALA A 170 -4.91 -0.66 9.03
CA ALA A 170 -4.43 -0.36 10.37
C ALA A 170 -3.18 -1.18 10.68
N GLU A 171 -2.36 -0.66 11.58
CA GLU A 171 -1.14 -1.32 12.03
C GLU A 171 -1.03 -1.30 13.55
N TYR A 172 -0.32 -2.26 14.09
CA TYR A 172 0.15 -2.23 15.46
C TYR A 172 1.66 -2.40 15.49
N ASN A 173 2.30 -1.44 16.16
CA ASN A 173 3.71 -1.50 16.53
C ASN A 173 4.69 -1.37 15.33
N MET A 174 4.25 -0.79 14.21
CA MET A 174 5.11 -0.27 13.14
C MET A 174 6.11 0.75 13.67
N LEU A 175 5.68 1.58 14.62
CA LEU A 175 6.54 2.46 15.41
C LEU A 175 6.37 2.15 16.91
N PRO A 176 7.24 1.31 17.49
CA PRO A 176 7.21 1.00 18.92
C PRO A 176 7.58 2.24 19.74
N PRO A 177 6.68 2.79 20.58
CA PRO A 177 6.95 4.03 21.33
C PRO A 177 8.10 3.88 22.34
N ASP A 178 8.35 2.67 22.83
CA ASP A 178 9.41 2.35 23.78
C ASP A 178 10.67 1.80 23.08
N SER A 179 10.85 2.06 21.77
CA SER A 179 12.05 1.64 21.04
C SER A 179 13.31 2.27 21.68
N PRO A 180 14.29 1.47 22.14
CA PRO A 180 15.48 1.99 22.82
C PRO A 180 16.34 2.89 21.91
N ASP A 181 16.25 2.67 20.60
CA ASP A 181 16.95 3.42 19.56
C ASP A 181 16.08 4.51 18.91
N GLY A 182 14.88 4.75 19.44
CA GLY A 182 13.96 5.79 19.00
C GLY A 182 14.56 7.19 19.19
N ARG A 183 14.30 8.09 18.22
CA ARG A 183 14.86 9.45 18.22
C ARG A 183 13.92 10.45 17.56
N VAL A 184 14.15 11.73 17.79
CA VAL A 184 13.50 12.82 17.03
C VAL A 184 14.02 12.80 15.60
N CYS A 185 13.12 13.03 14.63
CA CYS A 185 13.47 13.06 13.21
C CYS A 185 14.56 14.10 12.91
N ARG A 186 15.49 13.75 12.03
CA ARG A 186 16.70 14.56 11.78
C ARG A 186 16.65 15.42 10.51
N HIS A 187 15.64 15.21 9.67
CA HIS A 187 15.55 15.82 8.36
C HIS A 187 14.78 17.15 8.38
N PRO A 188 15.24 18.19 7.66
CA PRO A 188 14.46 19.41 7.49
C PRO A 188 13.17 19.13 6.69
N GLY A 189 12.04 19.68 7.13
CA GLY A 189 10.74 19.51 6.47
C GLY A 189 9.80 18.51 7.16
N MET A 190 10.29 17.78 8.16
CA MET A 190 9.47 16.88 8.99
C MET A 190 8.56 17.66 9.95
N SER A 191 7.51 16.99 10.41
CA SER A 191 6.57 17.54 11.38
C SER A 191 7.27 17.86 12.72
N PRO A 192 6.79 18.85 13.50
CA PRO A 192 7.47 19.28 14.72
C PRO A 192 7.57 18.21 15.82
N GLU A 193 6.65 17.26 15.85
CA GLU A 193 6.58 16.15 16.81
C GLU A 193 7.04 14.83 16.19
N CYS A 194 7.71 14.89 15.03
CA CYS A 194 8.18 13.71 14.32
C CYS A 194 9.23 12.94 15.13
N TRP A 195 9.03 11.63 15.21
CA TRP A 195 9.99 10.70 15.78
C TRP A 195 10.15 9.49 14.87
N GLU A 196 11.31 8.83 14.97
CA GLU A 196 11.71 7.74 14.10
C GLU A 196 12.43 6.64 14.88
N VAL A 197 12.31 5.41 14.38
CA VAL A 197 12.97 4.20 14.92
C VAL A 197 13.79 3.56 13.81
N PRO A 198 14.90 2.87 14.12
CA PRO A 198 15.60 2.14 13.09
C PRO A 198 14.69 1.03 12.52
N VAL A 199 14.76 0.80 11.21
CA VAL A 199 13.92 -0.22 10.55
C VAL A 199 14.21 -1.62 11.10
N TYR A 200 15.48 -1.90 11.43
CA TYR A 200 15.88 -3.08 12.20
C TYR A 200 16.36 -2.68 13.61
N PRO A 201 16.07 -3.49 14.64
CA PRO A 201 16.67 -3.28 15.96
C PRO A 201 18.20 -3.48 15.90
N SER A 202 18.94 -2.75 16.72
CA SER A 202 20.41 -2.87 16.78
C SER A 202 20.87 -4.24 17.27
N THR A 203 20.10 -4.88 18.16
CA THR A 203 20.31 -6.25 18.64
C THR A 203 18.97 -6.98 18.80
N VAL A 204 19.00 -8.30 18.90
CA VAL A 204 17.78 -9.10 19.19
C VAL A 204 17.21 -8.77 20.56
N ASP A 205 18.03 -8.33 21.52
CA ASP A 205 17.56 -7.89 22.84
C ASP A 205 16.84 -6.52 22.77
N ASP A 206 17.16 -5.71 21.75
CA ASP A 206 16.49 -4.43 21.46
C ASP A 206 15.12 -4.63 20.79
N CYS A 207 14.75 -5.87 20.46
CA CYS A 207 13.37 -6.26 20.12
C CYS A 207 12.37 -5.98 21.26
N GLY A 208 12.85 -5.64 22.47
CA GLY A 208 12.00 -5.43 23.64
C GLY A 208 11.04 -6.59 23.87
N SER A 209 9.85 -6.32 24.43
CA SER A 209 8.77 -7.32 24.49
C SER A 209 7.91 -7.40 23.23
N THR A 210 8.03 -6.42 22.32
CA THR A 210 7.10 -6.26 21.21
C THR A 210 7.70 -5.66 19.94
N SER A 211 8.85 -4.98 19.91
CA SER A 211 9.27 -4.18 18.73
C SER A 211 9.60 -5.01 17.48
N CYS A 212 9.70 -6.32 17.61
CA CYS A 212 9.89 -7.24 16.48
C CYS A 212 8.63 -7.98 16.05
N ASP A 213 7.48 -7.70 16.69
CA ASP A 213 6.19 -8.26 16.30
C ASP A 213 5.25 -7.13 15.89
N LEU A 214 4.64 -7.28 14.73
CA LEU A 214 3.76 -6.30 14.13
C LEU A 214 2.48 -6.99 13.66
N ILE A 215 1.39 -6.25 13.67
CA ILE A 215 0.14 -6.71 13.08
C ILE A 215 -0.33 -5.68 12.06
N VAL A 216 -0.69 -6.14 10.86
CA VAL A 216 -1.37 -5.34 9.84
C VAL A 216 -2.79 -5.85 9.70
N TRP A 217 -3.75 -4.93 9.70
CA TRP A 217 -5.14 -5.20 9.37
C TRP A 217 -5.49 -4.51 8.05
N LEU A 218 -6.24 -5.21 7.21
CA LEU A 218 -6.92 -4.63 6.05
C LEU A 218 -8.40 -4.96 6.16
N ASN A 219 -9.22 -3.92 6.22
CA ASN A 219 -10.66 -4.02 6.04
C ASN A 219 -11.00 -3.43 4.67
N GLY A 220 -11.65 -4.19 3.80
CA GLY A 220 -12.00 -3.70 2.49
C GLY A 220 -13.11 -4.50 1.83
N THR A 221 -13.80 -3.87 0.91
CA THR A 221 -14.85 -4.52 0.12
C THR A 221 -14.35 -4.85 -1.26
N VAL A 222 -14.88 -5.92 -1.84
CA VAL A 222 -14.63 -6.30 -3.22
C VAL A 222 -15.96 -6.40 -3.96
N ASP A 223 -15.98 -5.94 -5.20
CA ASP A 223 -17.08 -6.13 -6.13
C ASP A 223 -16.75 -7.28 -7.09
N PHE A 224 -17.77 -8.03 -7.46
CA PHE A 224 -17.73 -8.97 -8.57
C PHE A 224 -18.31 -8.30 -9.83
N ASP A 225 -17.77 -8.63 -11.00
CA ASP A 225 -18.25 -8.10 -12.30
C ASP A 225 -19.75 -8.42 -12.53
N GLU A 226 -20.22 -9.56 -12.03
CA GLU A 226 -21.60 -10.02 -12.13
C GLU A 226 -22.09 -10.64 -10.80
N ALA A 227 -23.40 -10.70 -10.56
CA ALA A 227 -23.94 -11.46 -9.43
C ALA A 227 -23.94 -12.97 -9.74
N SER A 228 -23.44 -13.79 -8.82
CA SER A 228 -23.39 -15.26 -9.02
C SER A 228 -24.68 -15.97 -8.60
N ASP A 229 -25.05 -17.07 -9.28
CA ASP A 229 -26.22 -17.89 -8.89
C ASP A 229 -25.92 -18.65 -7.58
N PRO A 230 -26.67 -18.42 -6.49
CA PRO A 230 -26.47 -19.11 -5.21
C PRO A 230 -26.68 -20.64 -5.27
N ASN A 231 -27.38 -21.16 -6.28
CA ASN A 231 -27.76 -22.57 -6.34
C ASN A 231 -26.72 -23.46 -7.04
N ASP A 232 -25.87 -22.89 -7.89
CA ASP A 232 -24.85 -23.61 -8.64
C ASP A 232 -23.70 -22.65 -8.92
N PHE A 233 -22.63 -22.78 -8.14
CA PHE A 233 -21.44 -21.94 -8.29
C PHE A 233 -20.14 -22.73 -8.03
N THR A 234 -19.07 -22.23 -8.62
CA THR A 234 -17.69 -22.61 -8.29
C THR A 234 -16.98 -21.40 -7.69
N PHE A 235 -16.40 -21.58 -6.51
CA PHE A 235 -15.47 -20.62 -5.92
C PHE A 235 -14.04 -21.06 -6.24
N ALA A 236 -13.20 -20.12 -6.66
CA ALA A 236 -11.79 -20.36 -6.92
C ALA A 236 -10.92 -19.25 -6.31
N MET A 237 -9.80 -19.69 -5.73
CA MET A 237 -8.73 -18.82 -5.30
C MET A 237 -7.42 -19.32 -5.89
N ASN A 238 -6.60 -18.40 -6.40
CA ASN A 238 -5.28 -18.69 -6.92
C ASN A 238 -4.23 -17.97 -6.09
N MET A 239 -3.56 -18.71 -5.22
CA MET A 239 -2.63 -18.17 -4.23
C MET A 239 -1.20 -18.56 -4.57
N THR A 240 -0.26 -17.64 -4.39
CA THR A 240 1.18 -17.90 -4.53
C THR A 240 1.89 -17.50 -3.25
N ASN A 241 2.92 -18.24 -2.84
CA ASN A 241 3.77 -17.89 -1.70
C ASN A 241 3.07 -17.75 -0.32
N MET A 242 1.83 -18.22 -0.17
CA MET A 242 1.14 -18.23 1.11
C MET A 242 1.62 -19.40 1.99
N SER A 243 2.11 -19.09 3.19
CA SER A 243 2.49 -20.10 4.19
C SER A 243 1.92 -19.73 5.56
N ASN A 244 1.44 -20.75 6.29
CA ASN A 244 0.80 -20.58 7.61
C ASN A 244 -0.39 -19.60 7.59
N ILE A 245 -1.45 -19.98 6.89
CA ILE A 245 -2.63 -19.14 6.70
C ILE A 245 -3.92 -19.86 7.08
N GLU A 246 -4.89 -19.09 7.52
CA GLU A 246 -6.26 -19.51 7.79
C GLU A 246 -7.20 -18.68 6.94
N ILE A 247 -8.19 -19.34 6.33
CA ILE A 247 -9.18 -18.69 5.47
C ILE A 247 -10.55 -19.18 5.92
N ASP A 248 -11.36 -18.24 6.38
CA ASP A 248 -12.77 -18.44 6.66
C ASP A 248 -13.57 -17.76 5.56
N ILE A 249 -14.50 -18.52 4.97
CA ILE A 249 -15.39 -18.03 3.92
C ILE A 249 -16.81 -18.26 4.38
N THR A 250 -17.51 -17.16 4.64
CA THR A 250 -18.93 -17.17 4.96
C THR A 250 -19.71 -16.93 3.67
N LEU A 251 -20.56 -17.91 3.32
CA LEU A 251 -21.47 -17.80 2.18
C LEU A 251 -22.89 -17.50 2.69
N PRO A 252 -23.66 -16.66 1.97
CA PRO A 252 -25.05 -16.38 2.29
C PRO A 252 -25.90 -17.64 2.40
N LEU A 253 -26.91 -17.58 3.27
CA LEU A 253 -27.95 -18.60 3.29
C LEU A 253 -28.75 -18.50 1.99
N THR A 254 -28.67 -19.53 1.15
CA THR A 254 -29.63 -19.67 0.05
C THR A 254 -31.02 -19.78 0.69
N SER A 255 -31.94 -18.86 0.41
CA SER A 255 -33.33 -19.08 0.78
C SER A 255 -33.76 -20.37 0.06
N VAL A 256 -33.90 -21.46 0.80
CA VAL A 256 -34.54 -22.67 0.30
C VAL A 256 -35.97 -22.25 0.01
N GLY A 257 -36.24 -21.88 -1.25
CA GLY A 257 -37.58 -21.67 -1.72
C GLY A 257 -38.36 -22.93 -1.38
N ALA A 258 -39.40 -22.76 -0.55
CA ALA A 258 -40.40 -23.78 -0.33
C ALA A 258 -41.01 -24.12 -1.69
N GLY A 259 -40.49 -25.18 -2.31
CA GLY A 259 -41.06 -25.87 -3.46
C GLY A 259 -41.93 -27.01 -2.99
#